data_AF-A0A949SMT4-F1
#
_entry.id   AF-A0A949SMT4-F1
#
_cell.length_a   1.000
_cell.length_b   1.000
_cell.length_c   1.000
_cell.angle_alpha   90.00
_cell.angle_beta   90.00
_cell.angle_gamma   90.00
#
_symmetry.space_group_name_H-M   'P 1'
#
loop_
_entity.id
_entity.type
_entity.pdbx_description
1 polymer ?
#
loop_
_entity_poly.entity_id
_entity_poly.type
_entity_poly.pdbx_seq_one_letter_code
_entity_poly.pdbx_strand_id
1 'polypeptide(L)'
;MNTRPTSTKRRRTSLRRISAHIVCILLTTTGAALADNSIKLQVAPKSEHNDPKGNNPQEVQNRWLEISATAFHLEKPAAVRLEWAFFGDNLDTDKVVKHGSGTETVELAQSKQAVAKTKPVNFTFTPRHSVRTGSGKRARSKVIEATGVRYHAWGVRAFVDGKLAGEAYSSPSIQKLMGGTD
;
A
#
# COMPACT_ATOMS: atom_id res chain seq x y z
N MET A 1 0.71 -49.40 47.42
CA MET A 1 -0.45 -49.49 46.51
C MET A 1 -1.01 -48.10 46.27
N ASN A 2 -1.48 -47.85 45.05
CA ASN A 2 -2.21 -46.67 44.55
C ASN A 2 -1.39 -45.54 43.92
N THR A 3 -0.96 -45.82 42.69
CA THR A 3 -0.74 -44.87 41.59
C THR A 3 -2.00 -44.07 41.26
N ARG A 4 -1.90 -42.73 41.23
CA ARG A 4 -2.89 -41.83 40.59
C ARG A 4 -2.26 -41.23 39.32
N PRO A 5 -2.88 -41.34 38.14
CA PRO A 5 -2.42 -40.62 36.95
C PRO A 5 -3.12 -39.25 36.86
N THR A 6 -2.35 -38.16 36.90
CA THR A 6 -2.84 -36.81 36.59
C THR A 6 -2.95 -36.66 35.07
N SER A 7 -4.18 -36.59 34.61
CA SER A 7 -4.59 -36.21 33.26
C SER A 7 -4.26 -34.75 32.99
N THR A 8 -3.43 -34.48 31.98
CA THR A 8 -3.32 -33.14 31.38
C THR A 8 -3.76 -33.20 29.92
N LYS A 9 -5.01 -32.77 29.68
CA LYS A 9 -5.61 -32.62 28.35
C LYS A 9 -4.74 -31.69 27.50
N ARG A 10 -4.17 -32.23 26.42
CA ARG A 10 -3.48 -31.50 25.36
C ARG A 10 -4.53 -30.78 24.50
N ARG A 11 -4.77 -29.49 24.74
CA ARG A 11 -5.58 -28.66 23.83
C ARG A 11 -4.81 -28.46 22.52
N ARG A 12 -5.18 -29.21 21.48
CA ARG A 12 -4.89 -28.86 20.09
C ARG A 12 -5.76 -27.65 19.74
N THR A 13 -5.18 -26.46 19.70
CA THR A 13 -5.81 -25.31 19.06
C THR A 13 -5.52 -25.40 17.57
N SER A 14 -6.57 -25.70 16.81
CA SER A 14 -6.60 -25.59 15.36
C SER A 14 -6.34 -24.15 14.95
N LEU A 15 -5.32 -23.95 14.12
CA LEU A 15 -5.08 -22.66 13.45
C LEU A 15 -6.25 -22.45 12.47
N ARG A 16 -7.14 -21.53 12.85
CA ARG A 16 -8.19 -21.02 11.99
C ARG A 16 -7.55 -20.31 10.80
N ARG A 17 -8.05 -20.66 9.61
CA ARG A 17 -7.79 -20.00 8.32
C ARG A 17 -7.87 -18.49 8.50
N ILE A 18 -6.76 -17.79 8.28
CA ILE A 18 -6.75 -16.33 8.26
C ILE A 18 -7.35 -15.92 6.91
N SER A 19 -8.55 -15.35 7.01
CA SER A 19 -9.28 -14.80 5.88
C SER A 19 -8.45 -13.68 5.25
N ALA A 20 -8.42 -13.59 3.92
CA ALA A 20 -7.89 -12.43 3.22
C ALA A 20 -8.72 -11.20 3.60
N HIS A 21 -8.19 -10.32 4.44
CA HIS A 21 -8.86 -9.08 4.82
C HIS A 21 -8.58 -8.05 3.73
N ILE A 22 -9.53 -7.88 2.81
CA ILE A 22 -9.54 -6.76 1.86
C ILE A 22 -9.93 -5.51 2.65
N VAL A 23 -8.94 -4.73 3.07
CA VAL A 23 -9.17 -3.44 3.73
C VAL A 23 -9.36 -2.37 2.65
N CYS A 24 -10.63 -2.09 2.28
CA CYS A 24 -11.00 -0.97 1.40
C CYS A 24 -11.22 0.28 2.25
N ILE A 25 -10.19 1.13 2.39
CA ILE A 25 -10.34 2.47 2.97
C ILE A 25 -10.71 3.43 1.83
N LEU A 26 -11.96 3.91 1.84
CA LEU A 26 -12.45 4.91 0.89
C LEU A 26 -12.15 6.31 1.44
N LEU A 27 -11.07 6.95 0.98
CA LEU A 27 -10.73 8.33 1.35
C LEU A 27 -11.29 9.29 0.30
N THR A 28 -12.37 9.99 0.65
CA THR A 28 -12.86 11.14 -0.13
C THR A 28 -12.18 12.41 0.37
N THR A 29 -11.10 12.83 -0.29
CA THR A 29 -10.49 14.13 -0.03
C THR A 29 -11.01 15.14 -1.05
N THR A 30 -11.75 16.15 -0.58
CA THR A 30 -12.13 17.32 -1.39
C THR A 30 -11.02 18.35 -1.29
N GLY A 31 -9.99 18.21 -2.14
CA GLY A 31 -8.99 19.25 -2.34
C GLY A 31 -9.58 20.40 -3.15
N ALA A 32 -9.31 21.64 -2.75
CA ALA A 32 -9.79 22.85 -3.42
C ALA A 32 -9.17 22.97 -4.82
N ALA A 33 -9.90 22.55 -5.85
CA ALA A 33 -9.55 22.81 -7.24
C ALA A 33 -10.00 24.23 -7.62
N LEU A 34 -9.07 25.17 -7.70
CA LEU A 34 -9.23 26.44 -8.42
C LEU A 34 -9.10 26.15 -9.92
N ALA A 35 -10.09 25.49 -10.49
CA ALA A 35 -10.28 25.40 -11.93
C ALA A 35 -11.75 25.09 -12.21
N ASP A 36 -12.31 25.69 -13.25
CA ASP A 36 -13.65 25.39 -13.75
C ASP A 36 -13.86 23.91 -14.11
N ASN A 37 -12.78 23.11 -14.13
CA ASN A 37 -12.75 21.67 -14.42
C ASN A 37 -12.34 20.84 -13.20
N SER A 38 -13.14 20.85 -12.12
CA SER A 38 -12.85 20.04 -10.93
C SER A 38 -13.09 18.54 -11.17
N ILE A 39 -12.09 17.72 -10.81
CA ILE A 39 -12.16 16.25 -10.89
C ILE A 39 -12.13 15.68 -9.48
N LYS A 40 -13.14 14.87 -9.16
CA LYS A 40 -13.13 14.05 -7.95
C LYS A 40 -12.45 12.74 -8.24
N LEU A 41 -11.48 12.41 -7.38
CA LEU A 41 -10.79 11.14 -7.40
C LEU A 41 -11.28 10.26 -6.25
N GLN A 42 -11.64 9.04 -6.58
CA GLN A 42 -11.85 7.95 -5.62
C GLN A 42 -10.75 6.92 -5.87
N VAL A 43 -9.96 6.61 -4.85
CA VAL A 43 -8.83 5.69 -4.99
C VAL A 43 -9.04 4.52 -4.05
N ALA A 44 -9.04 3.32 -4.62
CA ALA A 44 -9.09 2.07 -3.89
C ALA A 44 -7.69 1.41 -3.94
N PRO A 45 -6.91 1.48 -2.86
CA PRO A 45 -5.65 0.75 -2.79
C PRO A 45 -5.93 -0.74 -2.68
N LYS A 46 -5.26 -1.54 -3.51
CA LYS A 46 -5.33 -3.00 -3.50
C LYS A 46 -3.97 -3.60 -3.19
N SER A 47 -3.99 -4.82 -2.68
CA SER A 47 -2.79 -5.55 -2.33
C SER A 47 -2.94 -7.03 -2.49
N GLU A 48 -1.85 -7.66 -2.91
CA GLU A 48 -1.64 -9.09 -2.83
C GLU A 48 -0.39 -9.33 -1.98
N HIS A 49 -0.53 -10.17 -0.96
CA HIS A 49 0.56 -10.51 -0.06
C HIS A 49 1.02 -11.93 -0.35
N ASN A 50 2.31 -12.08 -0.61
CA ASN A 50 2.94 -13.39 -0.67
C ASN A 50 3.53 -13.69 0.70
N ASP A 51 2.87 -14.61 1.41
CA ASP A 51 3.33 -15.08 2.70
C ASP A 51 4.71 -15.76 2.56
N PRO A 52 5.64 -15.49 3.50
CA PRO A 52 6.93 -16.16 3.52
C PRO A 52 6.77 -17.69 3.60
N LYS A 53 7.45 -18.42 2.71
CA LYS A 53 7.48 -19.89 2.71
C LYS A 53 8.70 -20.40 3.49
N GLY A 54 8.47 -21.29 4.46
CA GLY A 54 9.53 -21.97 5.20
C GLY A 54 10.29 -21.04 6.15
N ASN A 55 11.63 -21.09 6.11
CA ASN A 55 12.50 -20.30 6.99
C ASN A 55 12.90 -18.93 6.38
N ASN A 56 12.34 -18.53 5.24
CA ASN A 56 12.62 -17.20 4.67
C ASN A 56 11.71 -16.17 5.34
N PRO A 57 12.23 -15.20 6.12
CA PRO A 57 11.41 -14.18 6.77
C PRO A 57 10.94 -13.08 5.80
N GLN A 58 11.43 -13.05 4.56
CA GLN A 58 11.12 -12.00 3.60
C GLN A 58 9.63 -11.96 3.23
N GLU A 59 9.05 -10.77 3.33
CA GLU A 59 7.68 -10.48 2.93
C GLU A 59 7.67 -9.73 1.59
N VAL A 60 6.78 -10.15 0.69
CA VAL A 60 6.55 -9.47 -0.59
C VAL A 60 5.08 -9.04 -0.65
N GLN A 61 4.87 -7.76 -0.92
CA GLN A 61 3.55 -7.16 -1.11
C GLN A 61 3.48 -6.51 -2.49
N ASN A 62 2.60 -7.01 -3.34
CA ASN A 62 2.29 -6.36 -4.61
C ASN A 62 1.12 -5.39 -4.38
N ARG A 63 1.30 -4.12 -4.71
CA ARG A 63 0.31 -3.05 -4.48
C ARG A 63 -0.07 -2.40 -5.82
N TRP A 64 -1.34 -2.14 -6.02
CA TRP A 64 -1.83 -1.34 -7.15
C TRP A 64 -2.99 -0.46 -6.71
N LEU A 65 -3.28 0.59 -7.46
CA LEU A 65 -4.41 1.48 -7.22
C LEU A 65 -5.47 1.26 -8.30
N GLU A 66 -6.71 1.17 -7.86
CA GLU A 66 -7.88 1.35 -8.72
C GLU A 66 -8.36 2.79 -8.52
N ILE A 67 -8.25 3.60 -9.56
CA ILE A 67 -8.54 5.04 -9.53
C ILE A 67 -9.79 5.28 -10.34
N SER A 68 -10.84 5.78 -9.69
CA SER A 68 -12.05 6.25 -10.33
C SER A 68 -12.06 7.77 -10.33
N ALA A 69 -11.99 8.35 -11.51
CA ALA A 69 -12.10 9.79 -11.72
C ALA A 69 -13.53 10.15 -12.14
N THR A 70 -14.03 11.29 -11.69
CA THR A 70 -15.34 11.82 -12.08
C THR A 70 -15.24 13.33 -12.24
N ALA A 71 -15.63 13.84 -13.41
CA ALA A 71 -15.66 15.27 -13.70
C ALA A 71 -17.09 15.83 -13.53
N PHE A 72 -17.23 16.91 -12.76
CA PHE A 72 -18.54 17.56 -12.52
C PHE A 72 -18.83 18.67 -13.54
N HIS A 73 -17.81 19.45 -13.88
CA HIS A 73 -17.88 20.54 -14.84
C HIS A 73 -16.85 20.29 -15.92
N LEU A 74 -17.28 19.76 -17.07
CA LEU A 74 -16.43 19.51 -18.22
C LEU A 74 -17.25 19.82 -19.46
N GLU A 75 -17.03 20.98 -20.09
CA GLU A 75 -17.82 21.39 -21.28
C GLU A 75 -17.62 20.45 -22.47
N LYS A 76 -16.45 19.82 -22.55
CA LYS A 76 -16.08 18.84 -23.58
C LYS A 76 -15.33 17.67 -22.95
N PRO A 77 -15.42 16.46 -23.52
CA PRO A 77 -14.57 15.37 -23.11
C PRO A 77 -13.10 15.77 -23.17
N ALA A 78 -12.34 15.49 -22.12
CA ALA A 78 -10.93 15.85 -22.01
C ALA A 78 -10.09 14.62 -21.63
N ALA A 79 -8.87 14.59 -22.14
CA ALA A 79 -7.87 13.62 -21.73
C ALA A 79 -7.30 14.06 -20.38
N VAL A 80 -7.57 13.26 -19.34
CA VAL A 80 -7.09 13.50 -17.98
C VAL A 80 -5.86 12.66 -17.74
N ARG A 81 -4.76 13.31 -17.38
CA ARG A 81 -3.53 12.65 -16.99
C ARG A 81 -3.55 12.41 -15.48
N LEU A 82 -3.56 11.15 -15.08
CA LEU A 82 -3.45 10.70 -13.70
C LEU A 82 -1.98 10.40 -13.40
N GLU A 83 -1.36 11.17 -12.51
CA GLU A 83 -0.06 10.85 -11.94
C GLU A 83 -0.25 10.12 -10.63
N TRP A 84 0.41 8.97 -10.47
CA TRP A 84 0.34 8.19 -9.24
C TRP A 84 1.74 7.91 -8.72
N ALA A 85 1.85 7.82 -7.40
CA ALA A 85 3.06 7.37 -6.73
C ALA A 85 2.75 6.54 -5.49
N PHE A 86 3.65 5.62 -5.23
CA PHE A 86 3.71 4.73 -4.09
C PHE A 86 4.95 5.07 -3.27
N PHE A 87 4.77 5.16 -1.96
CA PHE A 87 5.80 5.50 -0.99
C PHE A 87 6.04 4.32 -0.05
N GLY A 88 7.29 4.11 0.32
CA GLY A 88 7.68 3.07 1.25
C GLY A 88 8.65 3.58 2.31
N ASP A 89 8.59 2.96 3.49
CA ASP A 89 9.60 3.10 4.53
C ASP A 89 10.82 2.28 4.08
N ASN A 90 11.93 2.95 3.79
CA ASN A 90 13.21 2.29 3.61
C ASN A 90 13.78 1.98 5.01
N LEU A 91 13.75 0.71 5.39
CA LEU A 91 14.12 0.25 6.73
C LEU A 91 15.63 0.32 6.98
N ASP A 92 16.44 0.39 5.93
CA ASP A 92 17.89 0.53 6.03
C ASP A 92 18.32 1.97 6.35
N THR A 93 17.52 2.95 5.92
CA THR A 93 17.80 4.39 6.09
C THR A 93 16.83 5.13 7.01
N ASP A 94 15.78 4.43 7.45
CA ASP A 94 14.67 4.95 8.26
C ASP A 94 14.01 6.20 7.65
N LYS A 95 13.87 6.21 6.31
CA LYS A 95 13.29 7.31 5.52
C LYS A 95 12.14 6.85 4.65
N VAL A 96 11.14 7.71 4.46
CA VAL A 96 10.08 7.49 3.47
C VAL A 96 10.61 7.86 2.09
N VAL A 97 10.58 6.91 1.15
CA VAL A 97 11.06 7.08 -0.22
C VAL A 97 9.95 6.86 -1.23
N LYS A 98 10.02 7.54 -2.38
CA LYS A 98 9.16 7.27 -3.52
C LYS A 98 9.65 5.96 -4.18
N HIS A 99 8.88 4.89 -4.02
CA HIS A 99 9.27 3.54 -4.42
C HIS A 99 8.81 3.18 -5.85
N GLY A 100 7.64 3.67 -6.24
CA GLY A 100 7.11 3.48 -7.60
C GLY A 100 6.23 4.64 -8.01
N SER A 101 6.24 4.97 -9.29
CA SER A 101 5.39 6.03 -9.84
C SER A 101 5.08 5.79 -11.30
N GLY A 102 4.03 6.44 -11.79
CA GLY A 102 3.66 6.38 -13.19
C GLY A 102 2.59 7.39 -13.55
N THR A 103 2.24 7.36 -14.82
CA THR A 103 1.19 8.20 -15.38
C THR A 103 0.24 7.33 -16.18
N GLU A 104 -1.06 7.54 -16.01
CA GLU A 104 -2.11 6.94 -16.82
C GLU A 104 -2.93 8.05 -17.47
N THR A 105 -3.35 7.87 -18.71
CA THR A 105 -4.24 8.81 -19.39
C THR A 105 -5.62 8.20 -19.48
N VAL A 106 -6.64 8.98 -19.11
CA VAL A 106 -8.03 8.54 -19.10
C VAL A 106 -8.89 9.58 -19.77
N GLU A 107 -9.76 9.15 -20.69
CA GLU A 107 -10.75 10.04 -21.29
C GLU A 107 -11.93 10.19 -20.33
N LEU A 108 -12.22 11.43 -19.95
CA LEU A 108 -13.37 11.76 -19.11
C LEU A 108 -14.37 12.62 -19.86
N ALA A 109 -15.64 12.27 -19.71
CA ALA A 109 -16.77 13.08 -20.13
C ALA A 109 -17.55 13.53 -18.88
N GLN A 110 -18.32 14.61 -19.02
CA GLN A 110 -19.10 15.18 -17.92
C GLN A 110 -20.00 14.13 -17.26
N SER A 111 -19.99 14.09 -15.92
CA SER A 111 -20.80 13.19 -15.10
C SER A 111 -20.57 11.70 -15.35
N LYS A 112 -19.56 11.32 -16.13
CA LYS A 112 -19.15 9.92 -16.30
C LYS A 112 -17.97 9.60 -15.39
N GLN A 113 -18.00 8.38 -14.88
CA GLN A 113 -16.88 7.82 -14.14
C GLN A 113 -15.95 7.12 -15.12
N ALA A 114 -14.65 7.38 -14.98
CA ALA A 114 -13.63 6.65 -15.70
C ALA A 114 -12.69 5.96 -14.71
N VAL A 115 -12.36 4.70 -14.98
CA VAL A 115 -11.61 3.84 -14.06
C VAL A 115 -10.26 3.50 -14.69
N ALA A 116 -9.19 3.73 -13.95
CA ALA A 116 -7.83 3.34 -14.30
C ALA A 116 -7.27 2.37 -13.25
N LYS A 117 -6.49 1.41 -13.73
CA LYS A 117 -5.73 0.49 -12.87
C LYS A 117 -4.24 0.77 -13.07
N THR A 118 -3.53 1.10 -11.99
CA THR A 118 -2.09 1.37 -12.08
C THR A 118 -1.31 0.08 -12.28
N LYS A 119 -0.08 0.21 -12.80
CA LYS A 119 0.88 -0.88 -12.77
C LYS A 119 1.11 -1.33 -11.32
N PRO A 120 1.18 -2.66 -11.06
CA PRO A 120 1.50 -3.15 -9.73
C PRO A 120 2.94 -2.81 -9.36
N VAL A 121 3.16 -2.43 -8.11
CA VAL A 121 4.46 -2.13 -7.52
C VAL A 121 4.74 -3.14 -6.41
N ASN A 122 5.92 -3.75 -6.48
CA ASN A 122 6.34 -4.77 -5.52
C ASN A 122 7.12 -4.11 -4.39
N PHE A 123 6.63 -4.29 -3.17
CA PHE A 123 7.30 -3.94 -1.93
C PHE A 123 7.90 -5.21 -1.33
N THR A 124 9.18 -5.16 -1.01
CA THR A 124 9.90 -6.29 -0.45
C THR A 124 10.65 -5.82 0.78
N PHE A 125 10.34 -6.43 1.92
CA PHE A 125 11.01 -6.14 3.18
C PHE A 125 11.22 -7.40 4.00
N THR A 126 12.24 -7.38 4.83
CA THR A 126 12.50 -8.42 5.82
C THR A 126 12.22 -7.84 7.20
N PRO A 127 11.25 -8.39 7.96
CA PRO A 127 11.00 -7.94 9.32
C PRO A 127 12.16 -8.32 10.25
N ARG A 128 12.29 -7.58 11.35
CA ARG A 128 13.22 -7.91 12.43
C ARG A 128 12.90 -9.30 12.96
N HIS A 129 13.89 -10.19 12.95
CA HIS A 129 13.72 -11.58 13.39
C HIS A 129 14.98 -12.09 14.10
N SER A 130 14.83 -13.18 14.86
CA SER A 130 15.94 -13.83 15.54
C SER A 130 16.33 -15.12 14.84
N VAL A 131 17.60 -15.27 14.49
CA VAL A 131 18.17 -16.49 13.95
C VAL A 131 18.93 -17.23 15.05
N ARG A 132 18.65 -18.53 15.20
CA ARG A 132 19.38 -19.39 16.14
C ARG A 132 20.78 -19.64 15.60
N THR A 133 21.79 -19.32 16.39
CA THR A 133 23.20 -19.58 16.11
C THR A 133 23.70 -20.73 16.99
N GLY A 134 24.18 -21.81 16.36
CA GLY A 134 24.70 -23.01 17.03
C GLY A 134 23.65 -24.10 17.31
N SER A 135 24.12 -25.28 17.73
CA SER A 135 23.31 -26.46 18.02
C SER A 135 23.32 -26.83 19.52
N GLY A 136 22.32 -27.62 19.95
CA GLY A 136 22.26 -28.14 21.32
C GLY A 136 21.91 -27.12 22.42
N LYS A 137 22.24 -27.47 23.67
CA LYS A 137 21.92 -26.70 24.90
C LYS A 137 22.60 -25.32 25.00
N ARG A 138 23.62 -25.06 24.17
CA ARG A 138 24.39 -23.80 24.17
C ARG A 138 24.02 -22.88 23.01
N ALA A 139 22.99 -23.21 22.23
CA ALA A 139 22.58 -22.36 21.13
C ALA A 139 22.19 -20.96 21.63
N ARG A 140 22.63 -19.95 20.89
CA ARG A 140 22.33 -18.54 21.14
C ARG A 140 21.38 -18.04 20.06
N SER A 141 20.75 -16.90 20.29
CA SER A 141 19.94 -16.22 19.28
C SER A 141 20.66 -14.94 18.87
N LYS A 142 20.79 -14.72 17.56
CA LYS A 142 21.23 -13.45 16.97
C LYS A 142 20.02 -12.73 16.42
N VAL A 143 19.88 -11.45 16.74
CA VAL A 143 18.84 -10.61 16.14
C VAL A 143 19.35 -10.07 14.81
N ILE A 144 18.51 -10.17 13.79
CA ILE A 144 18.70 -9.56 12.47
C ILE A 144 17.74 -8.38 12.38
N GLU A 145 18.28 -7.21 12.08
CA GLU A 145 17.50 -5.98 11.92
C GLU A 145 16.62 -6.03 10.66
N ALA A 146 15.57 -5.21 10.64
CA ALA A 146 14.67 -5.14 9.49
C ALA A 146 15.34 -4.43 8.31
N THR A 147 15.08 -4.88 7.09
CA THR A 147 15.73 -4.35 5.86
C THR A 147 14.75 -4.29 4.69
N GLY A 148 15.06 -3.49 3.68
CA GLY A 148 14.24 -3.33 2.48
C GLY A 148 13.20 -2.23 2.58
N VAL A 149 12.19 -2.29 1.70
CA VAL A 149 11.19 -1.22 1.56
C VAL A 149 9.80 -1.75 1.90
N ARG A 150 9.24 -1.26 3.01
CA ARG A 150 7.89 -1.59 3.46
C ARG A 150 6.90 -0.57 2.92
N TYR A 151 5.75 -1.02 2.42
CA TYR A 151 4.70 -0.11 1.96
C TYR A 151 4.31 0.87 3.08
N HIS A 152 4.30 2.16 2.75
CA HIS A 152 3.91 3.24 3.65
C HIS A 152 2.60 3.89 3.20
N ALA A 153 2.55 4.32 1.93
CA ALA A 153 1.49 5.21 1.46
C ALA A 153 1.37 5.29 -0.07
N TRP A 154 0.31 5.97 -0.53
CA TRP A 154 0.08 6.32 -1.94
C TRP A 154 -0.39 7.77 -2.10
N GLY A 155 -0.21 8.31 -3.30
CA GLY A 155 -0.75 9.60 -3.75
C GLY A 155 -1.12 9.57 -5.24
N VAL A 156 -2.19 10.28 -5.60
CA VAL A 156 -2.69 10.42 -6.97
C VAL A 156 -3.02 11.89 -7.24
N ARG A 157 -2.63 12.40 -8.42
CA ARG A 157 -2.98 13.73 -8.92
C ARG A 157 -3.58 13.60 -10.31
N ALA A 158 -4.64 14.35 -10.59
CA ALA A 158 -5.26 14.44 -11.90
C ALA A 158 -4.96 15.80 -12.51
N PHE A 159 -4.54 15.79 -13.76
CA PHE A 159 -4.25 16.97 -14.55
C PHE A 159 -5.15 17.03 -15.78
N VAL A 160 -5.69 18.21 -16.05
CA VAL A 160 -6.44 18.56 -17.26
C VAL A 160 -5.68 19.69 -17.93
N ASP A 161 -5.27 19.50 -19.19
CA ASP A 161 -4.50 20.50 -19.95
C ASP A 161 -3.25 21.01 -19.20
N GLY A 162 -2.58 20.11 -18.47
CA GLY A 162 -1.40 20.42 -17.67
C GLY A 162 -1.68 21.12 -16.33
N LYS A 163 -2.93 21.46 -16.02
CA LYS A 163 -3.33 22.07 -14.74
C LYS A 163 -3.85 21.01 -13.77
N LEU A 164 -3.50 21.14 -12.49
CA LEU A 164 -3.99 20.26 -11.44
C LEU A 164 -5.51 20.46 -11.26
N ALA A 165 -6.27 19.40 -11.49
CA ALA A 165 -7.73 19.38 -11.48
C ALA A 165 -8.32 18.57 -10.32
N GLY A 166 -7.50 17.73 -9.68
CA GLY A 166 -7.90 16.94 -8.53
C GLY A 166 -6.71 16.19 -7.93
N GLU A 167 -6.82 15.84 -6.66
CA GLU A 167 -5.78 15.11 -5.94
C GLU A 167 -6.40 14.21 -4.86
N ALA A 168 -5.75 13.10 -4.58
CA ALA A 168 -6.12 12.18 -3.53
C ALA A 168 -4.86 11.60 -2.91
N TYR A 169 -4.83 11.54 -1.58
CA TYR A 169 -3.69 11.03 -0.83
C TYR A 169 -4.15 10.10 0.28
N SER A 170 -3.30 9.11 0.59
CA SER A 170 -3.49 8.25 1.76
C SER A 170 -3.30 9.00 3.09
N SER A 171 -2.48 10.06 3.12
CA SER A 171 -2.31 10.95 4.27
C SER A 171 -1.79 12.33 3.85
N PRO A 172 -1.95 13.38 4.69
CA PRO A 172 -1.51 14.74 4.36
C PRO A 172 0.01 14.90 4.15
N SER A 173 0.84 14.09 4.82
CA SER A 173 2.30 14.15 4.64
C SER A 173 2.74 13.80 3.22
N ILE A 174 1.96 12.96 2.53
CA ILE A 174 2.23 12.52 1.16
C ILE A 174 1.98 13.63 0.14
N GLN A 175 1.05 14.54 0.42
CA GLN A 175 0.80 15.69 -0.43
C GLN A 175 2.09 16.51 -0.63
N LYS A 176 2.85 16.74 0.44
CA LYS A 176 4.14 17.45 0.39
C LYS A 176 5.18 16.71 -0.45
N LEU A 177 5.28 15.39 -0.25
CA LEU A 177 6.20 14.51 -1.01
C LEU A 177 5.82 14.37 -2.49
N MET A 178 4.54 14.54 -2.83
CA MET A 178 4.06 14.57 -4.20
C MET A 178 4.32 15.92 -4.87
N GLY A 179 4.19 17.02 -4.11
CA GLY A 179 4.45 18.38 -4.57
C GLY A 179 5.92 18.72 -4.83
N GLY A 180 6.86 17.90 -4.35
CA GLY A 180 8.29 18.14 -4.54
C GLY A 180 8.83 19.28 -3.68
N THR A 181 8.29 19.45 -2.48
CA THR A 181 8.87 20.35 -1.48
C THR A 181 9.79 19.53 -0.59
N ASP A 182 11.10 19.63 -0.86
CA ASP A 182 12.17 19.29 0.08
C ASP A 182 12.13 20.22 1.31
#